data_AF-A0A529HK64-F1
#
_entry.id   AF-A0A529HK64-F1
#
_cell.length_a   1.000
_cell.length_b   1.000
_cell.length_c   1.000
_cell.angle_alpha   90.00
_cell.angle_beta   90.00
_cell.angle_gamma   90.00
#
_symmetry.space_group_name_H-M   'P 1'
#
loop_
_entity.id
_entity.type
_entity.pdbx_description
1 polymer ?
#
loop_
_entity_poly.entity_id
_entity_poly.type
_entity_poly.pdbx_seq_one_letter_code
_entity_poly.pdbx_strand_id
1 'polypeptide(L)'
;LALMILLDQFPRNCFRGTGHMYATDPLARHFADLAIAAGQDLELEEALRVFLYLPFEHSESLADQERSLELTAARAPDYLKYAKEHLE
;
A
#
# COMPACT_ATOMS: atom_id res chain seq x y z
N LEU A 1 6.95 -0.98 8.29
CA LEU A 1 5.95 0.09 8.58
C LEU A 1 6.47 1.51 8.36
N ALA A 2 7.51 1.99 9.06
CA ALA A 2 7.94 3.39 8.98
C ALA A 2 8.22 3.89 7.54
N LEU A 3 8.81 3.04 6.68
CA LEU A 3 9.00 3.37 5.26
C LEU A 3 7.68 3.59 4.52
N MET A 4 6.62 2.85 4.82
CA MET A 4 5.28 3.07 4.22
C MET A 4 4.73 4.42 4.67
N ILE A 5 4.92 4.78 5.94
CA ILE A 5 4.50 6.10 6.42
C ILE A 5 5.24 7.22 5.67
N LEU A 6 6.56 7.09 5.47
CA LEU A 6 7.37 8.14 4.83
C LEU A 6 7.23 8.21 3.31
N LEU A 7 7.05 7.08 2.63
CA LEU A 7 7.09 7.00 1.17
C LEU A 7 5.71 6.95 0.53
N ASP A 8 4.69 6.50 1.25
CA ASP A 8 3.34 6.33 0.73
C ASP A 8 2.36 7.33 1.38
N GLN A 9 2.34 7.40 2.71
CA GLN A 9 1.36 8.22 3.43
C GLN A 9 1.74 9.70 3.54
N PHE A 10 3.01 9.99 3.83
CA PHE A 10 3.50 11.36 3.99
C PHE A 10 3.34 12.19 2.72
N PRO A 11 3.70 11.71 1.51
CA PRO A 11 3.52 12.48 0.28
C PRO A 11 2.06 12.85 0.02
N ARG A 12 1.13 11.91 0.26
CA ARG A 12 -0.32 12.12 0.13
C ARG A 12 -0.88 13.15 1.11
N ASN A 13 -0.22 13.35 2.25
CA ASN A 13 -0.65 14.33 3.25
C ASN A 13 0.02 15.69 3.07
N CYS A 14 1.33 15.71 2.81
CA CYS A 14 2.14 16.93 2.84
C CYS A 14 2.33 17.59 1.47
N PHE A 15 2.13 16.86 0.37
CA PHE A 15 2.34 17.37 -1.00
C PHE A 15 1.06 17.41 -1.84
N ARG A 16 -0.10 17.51 -1.19
CA ARG A 16 -1.43 17.48 -1.83
C ARG A 16 -1.54 18.43 -3.03
N GLY A 17 -2.16 17.93 -4.11
CA GLY A 17 -2.41 18.70 -5.34
C GLY A 17 -1.18 18.87 -6.24
N THR A 18 -0.10 18.12 -6.02
CA THR A 18 1.14 18.20 -6.80
C THR A 18 1.59 16.83 -7.28
N GLY A 19 2.41 16.79 -8.33
CA GLY A 19 3.04 15.54 -8.79
C GLY A 19 3.94 14.87 -7.74
N HIS A 20 4.37 15.61 -6.71
CA HIS A 20 5.16 15.05 -5.61
C HIS A 20 4.37 14.10 -4.71
N MET A 21 3.03 14.07 -4.80
CA MET A 21 2.21 13.06 -4.12
C MET A 21 2.58 11.63 -4.55
N TYR A 22 3.03 11.45 -5.79
CA TYR A 22 3.24 10.15 -6.43
C TYR A 22 4.72 9.83 -6.64
N ALA A 23 5.60 10.81 -6.40
CA ALA A 23 7.01 10.74 -6.78
C ALA A 23 7.77 9.58 -6.10
N THR A 24 7.30 9.12 -4.94
CA THR A 24 7.92 8.04 -4.16
C THR A 24 7.15 6.72 -4.23
N ASP A 25 6.04 6.66 -4.95
CA ASP A 25 5.20 5.44 -5.04
C ASP A 25 5.96 4.21 -5.56
N PRO A 26 6.82 4.31 -6.60
CA PRO A 26 7.63 3.16 -7.03
C PRO A 26 8.57 2.64 -5.93
N LEU A 27 9.12 3.54 -5.11
CA LEU A 27 10.01 3.17 -4.01
C LEU A 27 9.22 2.59 -2.83
N ALA A 28 8.02 3.10 -2.56
CA ALA A 28 7.10 2.53 -1.57
C ALA A 28 6.75 1.08 -1.94
N ARG A 29 6.38 0.81 -3.21
CA ARG A 29 6.10 -0.56 -3.68
C ARG A 29 7.30 -1.49 -3.53
N HIS A 30 8.49 -1.04 -3.90
CA HIS A 30 9.71 -1.83 -3.75
C HIS A 30 9.95 -2.27 -2.29
N PHE A 31 9.78 -1.37 -1.32
CA PHE A 31 9.97 -1.72 0.09
C PHE A 31 8.78 -2.50 0.67
N ALA A 32 7.56 -2.29 0.18
CA ALA A 32 6.41 -3.12 0.53
C ALA A 32 6.63 -4.57 0.12
N ASP A 33 7.14 -4.80 -1.09
CA ASP A 33 7.53 -6.12 -1.59
C ASP A 33 8.52 -6.82 -0.67
N LEU A 34 9.60 -6.14 -0.30
CA LEU A 34 10.62 -6.69 0.59
C LEU A 34 10.05 -7.01 1.97
N ALA A 35 9.20 -6.13 2.52
CA ALA A 35 8.59 -6.35 3.82
C ALA A 35 7.64 -7.55 3.83
N ILE A 36 6.80 -7.70 2.79
CA ILE A 36 5.87 -8.83 2.66
C ILE A 36 6.62 -10.13 2.40
N ALA A 37 7.66 -10.12 1.56
CA ALA A 37 8.50 -11.29 1.30
C ALA A 37 9.22 -11.76 2.59
N ALA A 38 9.54 -10.84 3.50
CA ALA A 38 10.11 -11.13 4.81
C ALA A 38 9.06 -11.50 5.87
N GLY A 39 7.76 -11.47 5.56
CA GLY A 39 6.67 -11.77 6.49
C GLY A 39 6.40 -10.69 7.54
N GLN A 40 6.97 -9.49 7.37
CA GLN A 40 6.87 -8.39 8.35
C GLN A 40 5.46 -7.79 8.43
N ASP A 41 4.62 -7.99 7.41
CA ASP A 41 3.21 -7.62 7.42
C ASP A 41 2.43 -8.42 8.46
N LEU A 42 2.77 -9.69 8.66
CA LEU A 42 2.07 -10.58 9.60
C LEU A 42 2.44 -10.30 11.07
N GLU A 43 3.54 -9.60 11.32
CA GLU A 43 3.95 -9.15 12.67
C GLU A 43 3.14 -7.93 13.16
N LEU A 44 2.42 -7.26 12.26
CA LEU A 44 1.62 -6.08 12.57
C LEU A 44 0.16 -6.45 12.83
N GLU A 45 -0.51 -5.68 13.69
CA GLU A 45 -1.97 -5.71 13.76
C GLU A 45 -2.58 -5.26 12.44
N GLU A 46 -3.79 -5.74 12.12
CA GLU A 46 -4.47 -5.49 10.85
C GLU A 46 -4.53 -4.00 10.47
N ALA A 47 -4.86 -3.14 11.43
CA ALA A 47 -4.96 -1.70 11.23
C ALA A 47 -3.63 -1.04 10.82
N LEU A 48 -2.49 -1.67 11.11
CA LEU A 48 -1.16 -1.21 10.70
C LEU A 48 -0.65 -1.98 9.49
N ARG A 49 -1.07 -3.24 9.33
CA ARG A 49 -0.69 -4.12 8.24
C ARG A 49 -1.12 -3.57 6.88
N VAL A 50 -2.32 -2.98 6.80
CA VAL A 50 -2.86 -2.42 5.56
C VAL A 50 -1.92 -1.39 4.90
N PHE A 51 -1.12 -0.65 5.68
CA PHE A 51 -0.15 0.30 5.13
C PHE A 51 0.93 -0.36 4.26
N LEU A 52 1.17 -1.67 4.40
CA LEU A 52 2.08 -2.41 3.52
C LEU A 52 1.41 -2.85 2.22
N TYR A 53 0.08 -2.75 2.11
CA TYR A 53 -0.68 -3.14 0.91
C TYR A 53 -1.06 -1.92 0.06
N LEU A 54 -1.29 -0.77 0.71
CA LEU A 54 -1.63 0.49 0.04
C LEU A 54 -0.67 0.88 -1.11
N PRO A 55 0.65 0.65 -1.07
CA PRO A 55 1.51 0.97 -2.21
C PRO A 55 1.12 0.25 -3.51
N PHE A 56 0.54 -0.94 -3.42
CA PHE A 56 0.03 -1.67 -4.58
C PHE A 56 -1.33 -1.11 -5.04
N GLU A 57 -2.22 -0.74 -4.10
CA GLU A 57 -3.49 -0.05 -4.37
C GLU A 57 -3.29 1.27 -5.12
N HIS A 58 -2.23 1.99 -4.76
CA HIS A 58 -1.85 3.27 -5.35
C HIS A 58 -1.13 3.16 -6.69
N SER A 59 -0.83 1.94 -7.17
CA SER A 59 -0.21 1.74 -8.46
C SER A 59 -1.24 1.90 -9.59
N GLU A 60 -0.81 2.47 -10.72
CA GLU A 60 -1.60 2.49 -11.96
C GLU A 60 -1.47 1.17 -12.76
N SER A 61 -0.82 0.14 -12.19
CA SER A 61 -0.71 -1.18 -12.79
C SER A 61 -1.82 -2.10 -12.32
N LEU A 62 -2.54 -2.72 -13.26
CA LEU A 62 -3.59 -3.70 -12.96
C LEU A 62 -3.08 -4.86 -12.09
N ALA A 63 -1.88 -5.37 -12.37
CA ALA A 63 -1.30 -6.47 -11.61
C ALA A 63 -1.01 -6.08 -10.13
N ASP A 64 -0.65 -4.82 -9.89
CA ASP A 64 -0.48 -4.33 -8.52
C ASP A 64 -1.83 -4.19 -7.81
N GLN A 65 -2.87 -3.71 -8.50
CA GLN A 65 -4.21 -3.60 -7.92
C GLN A 65 -4.82 -4.96 -7.58
N GLU A 66 -4.68 -5.96 -8.46
CA GLU A 66 -5.07 -7.35 -8.19
C GLU A 66 -4.34 -7.88 -6.95
N ARG A 67 -3.04 -7.62 -6.85
CA ARG A 67 -2.25 -8.01 -5.68
C ARG A 67 -2.67 -7.30 -4.39
N SER A 68 -3.01 -6.01 -4.46
CA SER A 68 -3.57 -5.27 -3.33
C SER A 68 -4.86 -5.92 -2.83
N LEU A 69 -5.75 -6.28 -3.78
CA LEU A 69 -7.00 -6.95 -3.49
C LEU A 69 -6.77 -8.30 -2.81
N GLU A 70 -5.87 -9.13 -3.35
CA GLU A 70 -5.54 -10.46 -2.79
C GLU A 70 -4.97 -10.36 -1.37
N LEU A 71 -3.99 -9.49 -1.16
CA LEU A 71 -3.36 -9.28 0.16
C LEU A 71 -4.37 -8.78 1.18
N THR A 72 -5.17 -7.78 0.80
CA THR A 72 -6.15 -7.16 1.68
C THR A 72 -7.28 -8.13 2.00
N ALA A 73 -7.80 -8.88 1.02
CA ALA A 73 -8.83 -9.89 1.26
C ALA A 73 -8.37 -10.99 2.23
N ALA A 74 -7.12 -11.42 2.09
CA ALA A 74 -6.58 -12.51 2.91
C ALA A 74 -6.14 -12.07 4.31
N ARG A 75 -5.67 -10.82 4.46
CA ARG A 75 -4.89 -10.40 5.64
C ARG A 75 -5.34 -9.07 6.24
N ALA A 76 -6.22 -8.31 5.60
CA ALA A 76 -6.76 -7.06 6.15
C ALA A 76 -8.23 -6.82 5.68
N PRO A 77 -9.15 -7.77 5.91
CA PRO A 77 -10.49 -7.75 5.36
C PRO A 77 -11.32 -6.50 5.70
N ASP A 78 -11.04 -5.83 6.83
CA ASP A 78 -11.74 -4.58 7.19
C ASP A 78 -11.51 -3.45 6.17
N TYR A 79 -10.43 -3.55 5.38
CA TYR A 79 -10.04 -2.58 4.35
C TYR A 79 -10.35 -3.03 2.92
N LEU A 80 -10.90 -4.24 2.74
CA LEU A 80 -11.13 -4.84 1.41
C LEU A 80 -11.98 -3.98 0.49
N LYS A 81 -12.91 -3.20 1.06
CA LYS A 81 -13.74 -2.27 0.29
C LYS A 81 -12.90 -1.30 -0.55
N TYR A 82 -11.83 -0.74 0.01
CA TYR A 82 -11.01 0.29 -0.65
C TYR A 82 -10.15 -0.29 -1.78
N ALA A 83 -9.60 -1.49 -1.57
CA ALA A 83 -8.86 -2.21 -2.60
C ALA A 83 -9.76 -2.57 -3.80
N LYS A 84 -11.04 -2.89 -3.57
CA LYS A 84 -12.02 -3.11 -4.65
C LYS A 84 -12.32 -1.82 -5.40
N GLU A 85 -12.59 -0.73 -4.69
CA GLU A 85 -12.89 0.57 -5.30
C GLU A 85 -11.76 1.11 -6.18
N HIS A 86 -10.49 0.77 -5.89
CA HIS A 86 -9.36 1.17 -6.74
C HIS A 86 -9.15 0.29 -7.97
N LEU A 87 -9.59 -0.98 -7.93
CA LEU A 87 -9.48 -1.92 -9.05
C LEU A 87 -10.55 -1.68 -10.14
N GLU A 88 -11.71 -1.15 -9.75
CA GLU A 88 -12.86 -0.84 -10.62
C GLU A 88 -12.69 0.46 -11.42
#